data_AF-A0A350T1W8-F1
#
_entry.id   AF-A0A350T1W8-F1
#
_cell.length_a   1.000
_cell.length_b   1.000
_cell.length_c   1.000
_cell.angle_alpha   90.00
_cell.angle_beta   90.00
_cell.angle_gamma   90.00
#
_symmetry.space_group_name_H-M   'P 1'
#
loop_
_entity.id
_entity.type
_entity.pdbx_description
1 polymer ?
#
loop_
_entity_poly.entity_id
_entity_poly.type
_entity_poly.pdbx_seq_one_letter_code
_entity_poly.pdbx_strand_id
1 'polypeptide(L)'
;MALTLPAADRKTGDMRAGETSLADRNRRNHSWPGAFAPDRLLAHGVAICDSTSPPYDIVGDVHGCIDELRDLLDRLGYQLDGDIARHPAGRTLAFLGDLNDRGPGSIAVWSIAVASLAAGTALYVPGNHDSKFARYLMGRDVHLTYGLAETVNELLALPPRRRDALGTAIADLLATTPPYRILDRGHLVIAHAGIE
;
A
#
# COMPACT_ATOMS: atom_id res chain seq x y z
N MET A 1 34.93 -12.63 -48.56
CA MET A 1 35.49 -11.41 -49.17
C MET A 1 34.48 -10.91 -50.20
N ALA A 2 33.66 -9.93 -49.83
CA ALA A 2 32.70 -9.32 -50.76
C ALA A 2 32.74 -7.80 -50.51
N LEU A 3 33.29 -7.10 -51.51
CA LEU A 3 33.20 -5.67 -51.70
C LEU A 3 31.78 -5.33 -52.19
N THR A 4 31.29 -4.12 -51.90
CA THR A 4 30.72 -3.13 -52.85
C THR A 4 29.81 -2.14 -52.11
N LEU A 5 30.22 -0.86 -52.08
CA LEU A 5 29.37 0.35 -52.05
C LEU A 5 29.38 0.93 -53.50
N PRO A 6 28.62 1.97 -53.93
CA PRO A 6 27.65 2.86 -53.25
C PRO A 6 26.37 3.17 -54.10
N ALA A 7 25.48 4.08 -53.65
CA ALA A 7 25.09 5.32 -54.36
C ALA A 7 23.60 5.77 -54.24
N ALA A 8 23.49 7.09 -54.02
CA ALA A 8 22.56 8.05 -54.64
C ALA A 8 21.09 8.19 -54.19
N ASP A 9 20.93 9.25 -53.39
CA ASP A 9 19.88 10.27 -53.31
C ASP A 9 19.01 10.51 -54.58
N ARG A 10 17.68 10.53 -54.43
CA ARG A 10 16.73 11.39 -55.18
C ARG A 10 15.47 11.69 -54.37
N LYS A 11 15.24 12.99 -54.17
CA LYS A 11 14.00 13.66 -53.76
C LYS A 11 12.79 13.29 -54.63
N THR A 12 11.60 13.24 -54.02
CA THR A 12 10.37 14.02 -54.38
C THR A 12 9.16 13.42 -53.68
N GLY A 13 8.30 14.25 -53.07
CA GLY A 13 6.94 13.83 -52.69
C GLY A 13 6.40 14.47 -51.43
N ASP A 14 5.94 15.71 -51.54
CA ASP A 14 5.11 16.41 -50.55
C ASP A 14 3.74 15.70 -50.42
N MET A 15 3.38 15.24 -49.22
CA MET A 15 1.98 15.03 -48.81
C MET A 15 1.83 15.18 -47.29
N ARG A 16 1.13 16.27 -46.93
CA ARG A 16 0.42 16.57 -45.68
C ARG A 16 0.12 15.36 -44.76
N ALA A 17 0.53 15.45 -43.50
CA ALA A 17 -0.30 15.13 -42.34
C ALA A 17 0.33 15.77 -41.10
N GLY A 18 -0.46 16.55 -40.37
CA GLY A 18 -0.03 17.14 -39.11
C GLY A 18 -0.01 16.11 -38.00
N GLU A 19 1.15 15.97 -37.35
CA GLU A 19 1.27 15.36 -36.03
C GLU A 19 2.16 16.26 -35.19
N THR A 20 1.53 17.27 -34.57
CA THR A 20 2.13 17.92 -33.41
C THR A 20 2.13 16.91 -32.26
N SER A 21 3.34 16.55 -31.86
CA SER A 21 3.67 15.68 -30.72
C SER A 21 2.73 15.85 -29.53
N LEU A 22 2.33 14.72 -28.96
CA LEU A 22 1.50 14.55 -27.76
C LEU A 22 2.04 15.30 -26.52
N ALA A 23 3.27 15.84 -26.59
CA ALA A 23 3.90 16.61 -25.52
C ALA A 23 3.49 18.10 -25.46
N ASP A 24 2.88 18.68 -26.50
CA ASP A 24 2.61 20.13 -26.56
C ASP A 24 1.18 20.56 -26.17
N ARG A 25 0.34 19.62 -25.69
CA ARG A 25 -1.03 19.95 -25.26
C ARG A 25 -1.16 20.38 -23.80
N ASN A 26 -0.10 20.30 -23.00
CA ASN A 26 -0.21 20.49 -21.55
C ASN A 26 0.31 21.84 -21.05
N ARG A 27 -0.05 22.92 -21.75
CA ARG A 27 0.00 24.28 -21.20
C ARG A 27 -1.19 25.05 -21.72
N ARG A 28 -2.19 25.25 -20.85
CA ARG A 28 -2.91 26.52 -20.66
C ARG A 28 -4.01 26.33 -19.61
N ASN A 29 -3.91 27.14 -18.55
CA ASN A 29 -4.94 27.63 -17.62
C ASN A 29 -6.04 26.67 -17.16
N HIS A 30 -6.25 26.58 -15.84
CA HIS A 30 -7.39 27.28 -15.22
C HIS A 30 -7.23 27.36 -13.69
N SER A 31 -7.47 28.57 -13.19
CA SER A 31 -7.80 28.93 -11.81
C SER A 31 -8.72 27.90 -11.14
N TRP A 32 -8.52 27.66 -9.84
CA TRP A 32 -9.33 26.76 -9.02
C TRP A 32 -10.53 27.49 -8.38
N PRO A 33 -11.77 27.12 -8.75
CA PRO A 33 -12.92 27.26 -7.87
C PRO A 33 -13.46 25.87 -7.50
N GLY A 34 -13.57 25.59 -6.19
CA GLY A 34 -14.59 24.71 -5.62
C GLY A 34 -14.47 23.18 -5.81
N ALA A 35 -14.60 22.48 -4.68
CA ALA A 35 -14.98 21.07 -4.48
C ALA A 35 -14.05 19.97 -5.03
N PHE A 36 -13.61 19.11 -4.10
CA PHE A 36 -12.94 17.85 -4.37
C PHE A 36 -13.79 16.95 -5.30
N ALA A 37 -13.22 16.55 -6.44
CA ALA A 37 -13.84 15.67 -7.42
C ALA A 37 -13.19 14.27 -7.33
N PRO A 38 -13.89 13.22 -6.87
CA PRO A 38 -13.32 11.89 -6.63
C PRO A 38 -12.78 11.21 -7.92
N ASP A 39 -13.21 11.68 -9.08
CA ASP A 39 -12.80 11.28 -10.42
C ASP A 39 -11.39 11.76 -10.82
N ARG A 40 -10.71 12.56 -9.98
CA ARG A 40 -9.34 13.04 -10.21
C ARG A 40 -8.22 12.22 -9.56
N LEU A 41 -8.52 11.18 -8.78
CA LEU A 41 -7.50 10.25 -8.25
C LEU A 41 -7.13 9.19 -9.31
N LEU A 42 -6.50 9.62 -10.40
CA LEU A 42 -5.93 8.73 -11.42
C LEU A 42 -4.43 8.94 -11.53
N ALA A 43 -3.69 8.65 -10.45
CA ALA A 43 -2.24 8.53 -10.54
C ALA A 43 -1.80 7.12 -10.98
N HIS A 44 -2.61 6.06 -10.79
CA HIS A 44 -2.18 4.67 -11.05
C HIS A 44 -3.23 3.73 -11.68
N GLY A 45 -4.25 4.27 -12.37
CA GLY A 45 -5.08 3.46 -13.30
C GLY A 45 -6.16 2.56 -12.70
N VAL A 46 -6.33 2.49 -11.38
CA VAL A 46 -7.55 1.94 -10.74
C VAL A 46 -7.82 2.75 -9.47
N ALA A 47 -8.92 3.51 -9.45
CA ALA A 47 -9.50 3.97 -8.19
C ALA A 47 -10.01 2.73 -7.45
N ILE A 48 -9.31 2.30 -6.39
CA ILE A 48 -9.81 1.23 -5.51
C ILE A 48 -10.80 1.90 -4.56
N CYS A 49 -12.04 1.99 -5.05
CA CYS A 49 -13.19 2.36 -4.25
C CYS A 49 -13.58 1.12 -3.44
N ASP A 50 -13.25 1.11 -2.15
CA ASP A 50 -13.75 0.06 -1.27
C ASP A 50 -15.27 0.22 -1.08
N SER A 51 -15.99 -0.91 -1.14
CA SER A 51 -17.44 -0.97 -0.91
C SER A 51 -17.81 -0.98 0.57
N THR A 52 -16.81 -1.03 1.47
CA THR A 52 -17.02 -0.90 2.91
C THR A 52 -17.76 0.40 3.21
N SER A 53 -18.64 0.36 4.21
CA SER A 53 -19.39 1.53 4.65
C SER A 53 -18.88 1.98 6.01
N PRO A 54 -18.90 3.29 6.31
CA PRO A 54 -18.55 3.80 7.64
C PRO A 54 -19.44 3.18 8.74
N PRO A 55 -18.96 3.14 10.00
CA PRO A 55 -17.82 3.91 10.53
C PRO A 55 -16.46 3.23 10.32
N TYR A 56 -15.42 4.06 10.19
CA TYR A 56 -14.03 3.64 10.14
C TYR A 56 -13.28 4.12 11.39
N ASP A 57 -12.36 3.30 11.89
CA ASP A 57 -11.35 3.70 12.87
C ASP A 57 -9.97 3.65 12.19
N ILE A 58 -9.43 4.84 11.89
CA ILE A 58 -8.16 4.97 11.17
C ILE A 58 -7.02 5.01 12.18
N VAL A 59 -6.12 4.05 12.10
CA VAL A 59 -4.97 3.87 12.99
C VAL A 59 -3.70 4.20 12.22
N GLY A 60 -2.92 5.13 12.75
CA GLY A 60 -1.62 5.52 12.23
C GLY A 60 -0.54 4.48 12.48
N ASP A 61 0.72 4.90 12.37
CA ASP A 61 1.91 4.06 12.51
C ASP A 61 1.91 3.32 13.86
N VAL A 62 1.97 1.99 13.80
CA VAL A 62 1.94 1.13 14.99
C VAL A 62 3.34 0.76 15.46
N HIS A 63 4.27 0.50 14.51
CA HIS A 63 5.67 0.19 14.79
C HIS A 63 5.86 -0.87 15.89
N GLY A 64 5.15 -1.99 15.80
CA GLY A 64 5.28 -3.08 16.76
C GLY A 64 4.84 -2.77 18.20
N CYS A 65 4.20 -1.63 18.46
CA CYS A 65 3.61 -1.25 19.76
C CYS A 65 2.34 -2.06 20.04
N ILE A 66 2.52 -3.37 20.29
CA ILE A 66 1.42 -4.33 20.43
C ILE A 66 0.51 -4.03 21.64
N ASP A 67 1.07 -3.58 22.75
CA ASP A 67 0.30 -3.33 23.97
C ASP A 67 -0.56 -2.07 23.81
N GLU A 68 -0.01 -1.03 23.18
CA GLU A 68 -0.73 0.19 22.82
C GLU A 68 -1.80 -0.08 21.76
N LEU A 69 -1.53 -0.94 20.78
CA LEU A 69 -2.55 -1.36 19.81
C LEU A 69 -3.71 -2.07 20.52
N ARG A 70 -3.43 -2.98 21.47
CA ARG A 70 -4.46 -3.67 22.25
C ARG A 70 -5.27 -2.71 23.13
N ASP A 71 -4.61 -1.79 23.82
CA ASP A 71 -5.28 -0.74 24.62
C ASP A 71 -6.16 0.16 23.74
N LEU A 72 -5.67 0.55 22.55
CA LEU A 72 -6.45 1.32 21.60
C LEU A 72 -7.70 0.55 21.13
N LEU A 73 -7.54 -0.72 20.75
CA LEU A 73 -8.65 -1.57 20.31
C LEU A 73 -9.70 -1.73 21.41
N ASP A 74 -9.28 -1.98 22.66
CA ASP A 74 -10.17 -2.10 23.81
C ASP A 74 -10.96 -0.80 24.05
N ARG A 75 -10.28 0.36 24.06
CA ARG A 75 -10.92 1.68 24.23
C ARG A 75 -11.91 2.01 23.13
N LEU A 76 -11.64 1.57 21.90
CA LEU A 76 -12.54 1.73 20.75
C LEU A 76 -13.69 0.70 20.75
N GLY A 77 -13.67 -0.29 21.65
CA GLY A 77 -14.72 -1.32 21.77
C GLY A 77 -14.56 -2.51 20.84
N TYR A 78 -13.37 -2.72 20.26
CA TYR A 78 -13.06 -3.91 19.47
C TYR A 78 -12.85 -5.12 20.39
N GLN A 79 -13.29 -6.28 19.93
CA GLN A 79 -13.09 -7.57 20.57
C GLN A 79 -12.11 -8.39 19.73
N LEU A 80 -11.11 -8.99 20.38
CA LEU A 80 -10.17 -9.90 19.74
C LEU A 80 -10.70 -11.34 19.86
N ASP A 81 -11.03 -11.94 18.71
CA ASP A 81 -11.29 -13.37 18.57
C ASP A 81 -10.05 -14.04 17.99
N GLY A 82 -9.18 -14.54 18.87
CA GLY A 82 -7.79 -14.85 18.52
C GLY A 82 -7.05 -13.58 18.10
N ASP A 83 -6.55 -13.55 16.87
CA ASP A 83 -5.89 -12.37 16.29
C ASP A 83 -6.88 -11.49 15.50
N ILE A 84 -8.16 -11.85 15.39
CA ILE A 84 -9.13 -11.10 14.58
C ILE A 84 -9.78 -9.99 15.44
N ALA A 85 -9.59 -8.73 15.05
CA ALA A 85 -10.27 -7.59 15.66
C ALA A 85 -11.67 -7.39 15.04
N ARG A 86 -12.71 -7.41 15.86
CA ARG A 86 -14.11 -7.18 15.45
C ARG A 86 -14.79 -6.18 16.37
N HIS A 87 -15.43 -5.16 15.79
CA HIS A 87 -16.26 -4.24 16.55
C HIS A 87 -17.73 -4.71 16.51
N PRO A 88 -18.45 -4.81 17.65
CA PRO A 88 -19.85 -5.28 17.70
C PRO A 88 -20.82 -4.46 16.84
N ALA A 89 -20.55 -3.16 16.67
CA ALA A 89 -21.32 -2.28 15.79
C ALA A 89 -20.90 -2.32 14.31
N GLY A 90 -20.03 -3.26 13.90
CA GLY A 90 -19.60 -3.42 12.51
C GLY A 90 -18.66 -2.31 12.00
N ARG A 91 -17.90 -1.65 12.88
CA ARG A 91 -16.89 -0.65 12.49
C ARG A 91 -15.71 -1.33 11.79
N THR A 92 -15.16 -0.67 10.77
CA THR A 92 -14.02 -1.17 10.02
C THR A 92 -12.73 -0.53 10.52
N LEU A 93 -11.76 -1.35 10.93
CA LEU A 93 -10.44 -0.86 11.31
C LEU A 93 -9.65 -0.51 10.04
N ALA A 94 -8.88 0.57 10.01
CA ALA A 94 -8.08 0.94 8.84
C ALA A 94 -6.66 1.32 9.27
N PHE A 95 -5.68 0.48 8.92
CA PHE A 95 -4.26 0.73 9.21
C PHE A 95 -3.61 1.57 8.12
N LEU A 96 -2.86 2.61 8.51
CA LEU A 96 -2.13 3.50 7.61
C LEU A 96 -0.69 3.03 7.27
N GLY A 97 -0.37 1.78 7.55
CA GLY A 97 0.96 1.23 7.32
C GLY A 97 1.87 1.36 8.53
N ASP A 98 3.15 1.06 8.33
CA ASP A 98 4.20 1.07 9.32
C ASP A 98 3.82 0.24 10.57
N LEU A 99 3.47 -1.02 10.32
CA LEU A 99 3.06 -1.97 11.35
C LEU A 99 4.24 -2.57 12.11
N ASN A 100 5.39 -2.67 11.43
CA ASN A 100 6.62 -3.23 11.99
C ASN A 100 7.71 -2.19 12.28
N ASP A 101 8.81 -2.71 12.79
CA ASP A 101 10.04 -2.02 13.20
C ASP A 101 9.88 -1.22 14.49
N ARG A 102 10.98 -1.05 15.22
CA ARG A 102 11.15 -0.28 16.48
C ARG A 102 10.52 -0.91 17.72
N GLY A 103 9.25 -1.27 17.70
CA GLY A 103 8.55 -1.85 18.85
C GLY A 103 8.76 -3.36 19.02
N PRO A 104 8.46 -3.89 20.22
CA PRO A 104 8.82 -5.26 20.61
C PRO A 104 7.84 -6.36 20.14
N GLY A 105 6.78 -6.00 19.43
CA GLY A 105 5.69 -6.92 19.06
C GLY A 105 5.26 -6.81 17.60
N SER A 106 6.20 -6.58 16.68
CA SER A 106 5.91 -6.42 15.24
C SER A 106 5.12 -7.60 14.66
N ILE A 107 5.48 -8.83 15.03
CA ILE A 107 4.82 -10.03 14.51
C ILE A 107 3.43 -10.26 15.12
N ALA A 108 3.21 -9.82 16.34
CA ALA A 108 1.88 -9.84 16.95
C ALA A 108 0.95 -8.82 16.27
N VAL A 109 1.46 -7.61 15.97
CA VAL A 109 0.73 -6.58 15.21
C VAL A 109 0.38 -7.12 13.81
N TRP A 110 1.34 -7.69 13.09
CA TRP A 110 1.11 -8.31 11.79
C TRP A 110 0.09 -9.45 11.84
N SER A 111 0.12 -10.27 12.89
CA SER A 111 -0.87 -11.35 13.07
C SER A 111 -2.29 -10.77 13.19
N ILE A 112 -2.46 -9.70 13.97
CA ILE A 112 -3.76 -9.02 14.12
C ILE A 112 -4.22 -8.41 12.79
N ALA A 113 -3.34 -7.69 12.11
CA ALA A 113 -3.66 -7.06 10.84
C ALA A 113 -4.07 -8.12 9.80
N VAL A 114 -3.20 -9.10 9.51
CA VAL A 114 -3.48 -10.14 8.50
C VAL A 114 -4.77 -10.90 8.80
N ALA A 115 -5.00 -11.29 10.06
CA ALA A 115 -6.22 -12.00 10.45
C ALA A 115 -7.48 -11.14 10.27
N SER A 116 -7.42 -9.85 10.64
CA SER A 116 -8.54 -8.92 10.52
C SER A 116 -8.85 -8.56 9.06
N LEU A 117 -7.82 -8.41 8.23
CA LEU A 117 -7.99 -8.22 6.78
C LEU A 117 -8.62 -9.45 6.12
N ALA A 118 -8.13 -10.65 6.44
CA ALA A 118 -8.70 -11.89 5.92
C ALA A 118 -10.16 -12.08 6.37
N ALA A 119 -10.52 -11.58 7.55
CA ALA A 119 -11.87 -11.59 8.09
C ALA A 119 -12.79 -10.49 7.53
N GLY A 120 -12.27 -9.57 6.71
CA GLY A 120 -13.00 -8.43 6.17
C GLY A 120 -13.38 -7.37 7.20
N THR A 121 -12.71 -7.33 8.35
CA THR A 121 -12.96 -6.34 9.42
C THR A 121 -11.92 -5.23 9.48
N ALA A 122 -10.86 -5.34 8.66
CA ALA A 122 -9.82 -4.33 8.54
C ALA A 122 -9.47 -3.99 7.09
N LEU A 123 -8.96 -2.78 6.90
CA LEU A 123 -8.34 -2.25 5.70
C LEU A 123 -6.88 -1.87 6.01
N TYR A 124 -6.05 -1.78 4.97
CA TYR A 124 -4.62 -1.52 5.10
C TYR A 124 -4.09 -0.80 3.86
N VAL A 125 -3.17 0.13 4.08
CA VAL A 125 -2.29 0.72 3.06
C VAL A 125 -0.83 0.53 3.50
N PRO A 126 0.12 0.27 2.58
CA PRO A 126 1.49 -0.05 2.95
C PRO A 126 2.29 1.20 3.31
N GLY A 127 3.03 1.10 4.40
CA GLY A 127 4.05 2.06 4.80
C GLY A 127 5.42 1.79 4.18
N ASN A 128 6.36 2.69 4.45
CA ASN A 128 7.73 2.56 3.95
C ASN A 128 8.51 1.46 4.70
N HIS A 129 8.28 1.28 6.00
CA HIS A 129 8.88 0.22 6.80
C HIS A 129 8.33 -1.16 6.38
N ASP A 130 7.05 -1.25 6.08
CA ASP A 130 6.44 -2.49 5.59
C ASP A 130 7.01 -2.89 4.23
N SER A 131 7.17 -1.93 3.32
CA SER A 131 7.77 -2.16 1.99
C SER A 131 9.20 -2.70 2.08
N LYS A 132 9.97 -2.27 3.09
CA LYS A 132 11.31 -2.80 3.37
C LYS A 132 11.25 -4.25 3.85
N PHE A 133 10.30 -4.57 4.73
CA PHE A 133 10.08 -5.93 5.21
C PHE A 133 9.61 -6.87 4.09
N ALA A 134 8.76 -6.40 3.17
CA ALA A 134 8.35 -7.15 1.98
C ALA A 134 9.56 -7.63 1.16
N ARG A 135 10.55 -6.74 0.94
CA ARG A 135 11.77 -7.08 0.20
C ARG A 135 12.55 -8.20 0.89
N TYR A 136 12.62 -8.18 2.21
CA TYR A 136 13.28 -9.23 3.00
C TYR A 136 12.55 -10.57 2.82
N LEU A 137 11.22 -10.59 2.94
CA LEU A 137 10.41 -11.80 2.75
C LEU A 137 10.53 -12.39 1.34
N MET A 138 10.77 -11.55 0.33
CA MET A 138 11.04 -11.97 -1.05
C MET A 138 12.48 -12.46 -1.29
N GLY A 139 13.29 -12.60 -0.23
CA GLY A 139 14.68 -13.05 -0.32
C GLY A 139 15.63 -12.05 -0.98
N ARG A 140 15.23 -10.77 -1.07
CA ARG A 140 16.13 -9.72 -1.58
C ARG A 140 17.13 -9.33 -0.51
N ASP A 141 18.30 -8.89 -0.97
CA ASP A 141 19.29 -8.32 -0.06
C ASP A 141 18.78 -6.98 0.50
N VAL A 142 18.64 -6.92 1.81
CA VAL A 142 18.19 -5.73 2.54
C VAL A 142 19.10 -5.55 3.73
N HIS A 143 19.63 -4.34 3.89
CA HIS A 143 20.40 -4.02 5.08
C HIS A 143 19.48 -4.08 6.29
N LEU A 144 19.73 -5.06 7.15
CA LEU A 144 19.09 -5.22 8.46
C LEU A 144 19.63 -4.14 9.40
N THR A 145 19.12 -2.92 9.21
CA THR A 145 19.36 -1.79 10.10
C THR A 145 18.36 -1.83 11.26
N TYR A 146 18.68 -1.08 12.31
CA TYR A 146 17.90 -0.96 13.55
C TYR A 146 16.38 -0.86 13.29
N GLY A 147 15.60 -1.76 13.87
CA GLY A 147 14.14 -1.91 13.69
C GLY A 147 13.74 -3.16 12.91
N LEU A 148 14.31 -3.36 11.71
CA LEU A 148 13.96 -4.50 10.86
C LEU A 148 14.55 -5.81 11.38
N ALA A 149 15.73 -5.74 12.00
CA ALA A 149 16.40 -6.91 12.57
C ALA A 149 15.53 -7.56 13.67
N GLU A 150 14.92 -6.73 14.52
CA GLU A 150 14.00 -7.15 15.57
C GLU A 150 12.76 -7.85 14.99
N THR A 151 12.11 -7.21 14.00
CA THR A 151 10.97 -7.80 13.26
C THR A 151 11.31 -9.17 12.68
N VAL A 152 12.49 -9.29 12.05
CA VAL A 152 12.95 -10.54 11.45
C VAL A 152 13.24 -11.60 12.52
N ASN A 153 13.85 -11.23 13.64
CA ASN A 153 14.13 -12.15 14.73
C ASN A 153 12.84 -12.68 15.36
N GLU A 154 11.84 -11.84 15.57
CA GLU A 154 10.51 -12.26 16.02
C GLU A 154 9.88 -13.28 15.04
N LEU A 155 9.99 -13.03 13.73
CA LEU A 155 9.45 -13.92 12.71
C LEU A 155 10.15 -15.28 12.73
N LEU A 156 11.49 -15.27 12.81
CA LEU A 156 12.31 -16.48 12.82
C LEU A 156 12.12 -17.30 14.10
N ALA A 157 11.75 -16.68 15.21
CA ALA A 157 11.45 -17.33 16.48
C ALA A 157 10.11 -18.11 16.47
N LEU A 158 9.23 -17.86 15.49
CA LEU A 158 7.99 -18.61 15.35
C LEU A 158 8.24 -20.08 14.94
N PRO A 159 7.33 -21.01 15.30
CA PRO A 159 7.35 -22.37 14.77
C PRO A 159 7.35 -22.37 13.24
N PRO A 160 8.13 -23.24 12.55
CA PRO A 160 8.34 -23.17 11.10
C PRO A 160 7.04 -23.04 10.29
N ARG A 161 6.02 -23.85 10.61
CA ARG A 161 4.72 -23.78 9.93
C ARG A 161 4.04 -22.41 10.06
N ARG A 162 4.07 -21.80 11.25
CA ARG A 162 3.45 -20.50 11.51
C ARG A 162 4.26 -19.39 10.86
N ARG A 163 5.58 -19.46 10.96
CA ARG A 163 6.51 -18.54 10.31
C ARG A 163 6.27 -18.48 8.81
N ASP A 164 6.27 -19.64 8.15
CA ASP A 164 6.16 -19.72 6.70
C ASP A 164 4.77 -19.23 6.26
N ALA A 165 3.70 -19.65 6.96
CA ALA A 165 2.34 -19.20 6.66
C ALA A 165 2.16 -17.68 6.82
N LEU A 166 2.62 -17.11 7.95
CA LEU A 166 2.50 -15.68 8.20
C LEU A 166 3.40 -14.87 7.25
N GLY A 167 4.64 -15.31 7.03
CA GLY A 167 5.58 -14.67 6.12
C GLY A 167 5.04 -14.60 4.69
N THR A 168 4.46 -15.69 4.18
CA THR A 168 3.79 -15.71 2.88
C THR A 168 2.60 -14.76 2.86
N ALA A 169 1.73 -14.80 3.87
CA ALA A 169 0.55 -13.93 3.93
C ALA A 169 0.93 -12.44 3.93
N ILE A 170 1.96 -12.04 4.69
CA ILE A 170 2.48 -10.66 4.72
C ILE A 170 3.06 -10.28 3.36
N ALA A 171 3.88 -11.16 2.76
CA ALA A 171 4.49 -10.89 1.45
C ALA A 171 3.44 -10.70 0.35
N ASP A 172 2.42 -11.56 0.31
CA ASP A 172 1.33 -11.49 -0.66
C ASP A 172 0.49 -10.23 -0.45
N LEU A 173 0.17 -9.89 0.80
CA LEU A 173 -0.56 -8.68 1.13
C LEU A 173 0.21 -7.43 0.66
N LEU A 174 1.51 -7.34 0.96
CA LEU A 174 2.34 -6.20 0.58
C LEU A 174 2.54 -6.09 -0.93
N ALA A 175 2.59 -7.21 -1.65
CA ALA A 175 2.73 -7.22 -3.11
C ALA A 175 1.46 -6.76 -3.84
N THR A 176 0.30 -6.91 -3.21
CA THR A 176 -1.02 -6.69 -3.85
C THR A 176 -1.76 -5.46 -3.32
N THR A 177 -1.37 -4.93 -2.16
CA THR A 177 -2.06 -3.77 -1.56
C THR A 177 -1.69 -2.48 -2.30
N PRO A 178 -2.68 -1.64 -2.66
CA PRO A 178 -2.41 -0.34 -3.27
C PRO A 178 -1.79 0.65 -2.26
N PRO A 179 -1.03 1.65 -2.74
CA PRO A 179 -0.41 2.66 -1.87
C PRO A 179 -1.42 3.60 -1.20
N TYR A 180 -2.66 3.63 -1.68
CA TYR A 180 -3.77 4.39 -1.10
C TYR A 180 -5.10 3.66 -1.33
N ARG A 181 -6.13 4.03 -0.57
CA ARG A 181 -7.52 3.57 -0.75
C ARG A 181 -8.48 4.74 -0.74
N ILE A 182 -9.55 4.63 -1.52
CA ILE A 182 -10.64 5.61 -1.57
C ILE A 182 -11.86 4.98 -0.89
N LEU A 183 -12.28 5.57 0.22
CA LEU A 183 -13.34 5.10 1.10
C LEU A 183 -14.54 6.06 1.10
N ASP A 184 -15.61 5.64 1.76
CA ASP A 184 -16.87 6.40 1.93
C ASP A 184 -17.34 7.07 0.63
N ARG A 185 -17.52 6.27 -0.43
CA ARG A 185 -18.03 6.75 -1.73
C ARG A 185 -17.22 7.92 -2.31
N GLY A 186 -15.92 7.97 -2.04
CA GLY A 186 -15.03 9.02 -2.55
C GLY A 186 -14.83 10.21 -1.61
N HIS A 187 -15.42 10.19 -0.41
CA HIS A 187 -15.29 11.30 0.56
C HIS A 187 -14.08 11.17 1.50
N LEU A 188 -13.44 10.00 1.52
CA LEU A 188 -12.26 9.74 2.36
C LEU A 188 -11.18 9.07 1.52
N VAL A 189 -9.94 9.55 1.64
CA VAL A 189 -8.76 8.90 1.05
C VAL A 189 -7.80 8.60 2.18
N ILE A 190 -7.32 7.37 2.24
CA ILE A 190 -6.27 6.97 3.17
C ILE A 190 -5.02 6.56 2.40
N ALA A 191 -3.87 7.01 2.90
CA ALA A 191 -2.54 6.71 2.38
C ALA A 191 -1.54 6.85 3.54
N HIS A 192 -0.43 6.13 3.48
CA HIS A 192 0.63 6.26 4.50
C HIS A 192 1.31 7.63 4.41
N ALA A 193 1.91 7.92 3.26
CA ALA A 193 2.34 9.27 2.93
C ALA A 193 1.19 10.02 2.25
N GLY A 194 1.01 11.30 2.59
CA GLY A 194 -0.03 12.15 2.00
C GLY A 194 0.03 12.19 0.47
N ILE A 195 -1.12 12.44 -0.15
CA ILE A 195 -1.24 12.63 -1.60
C ILE A 195 -1.32 14.14 -1.84
N GLU A 196 -0.43 14.67 -2.67
CA GLU A 196 -0.40 16.08 -3.11
C GLU A 196 -1.09 16.28 -4.46
#